data_AF-A0A963P5J9-F1
#
_entry.id   AF-A0A963P5J9-F1
#
_cell.length_a   1.000
_cell.length_b   1.000
_cell.length_c   1.000
_cell.angle_alpha   90.00
_cell.angle_beta   90.00
_cell.angle_gamma   90.00
#
_symmetry.space_group_name_H-M   'P 1'
#
loop_
_entity.id
_entity.type
_entity.pdbx_description
1 polymer ?
#
loop_
_entity_poly.entity_id
_entity_poly.type
_entity_poly.pdbx_seq_one_letter_code
_entity_poly.pdbx_strand_id
1 'polypeptide(L)'
;KPAPRPVVAVRGDDRPGLRSPQAAPAATGRGAAFGDRKDGRRGPPGARGSERGDARPGPGRDARGGRHERGMREDRPHTPRLGDAAFRAQRDAMERAQSALRKLASQAHGEALSQLLGAWQARDPQQVPAAQELGPQVGSGVRSAWVQALGGAAGPVPETALLRLEMAADVPTPAEHLDARRAFQLQLLTRRNDPPPAQTWAQDVGQVLQGGFEPGAERRLRAALKNLLRP
;
A
#
# COMPACT_ATOMS: atom_id res chain seq x y z
N LYS A 1 -29.99 4.35 -62.01
CA LYS A 1 -28.74 4.20 -61.22
C LYS A 1 -27.63 3.71 -62.14
N PRO A 2 -26.67 4.56 -62.57
CA PRO A 2 -25.46 4.07 -63.21
C PRO A 2 -24.36 3.78 -62.17
N ALA A 3 -23.63 2.68 -62.37
CA ALA A 3 -22.61 2.09 -61.49
C ALA A 3 -21.19 2.70 -61.74
N PRO A 4 -20.23 2.54 -60.81
CA PRO A 4 -19.12 3.48 -60.58
C PRO A 4 -17.85 3.25 -61.42
N ARG A 5 -17.05 4.32 -61.59
CA ARG A 5 -15.72 4.30 -62.24
C ARG A 5 -14.58 4.12 -61.22
N PRO A 6 -13.53 3.33 -61.53
CA PRO A 6 -12.46 2.98 -60.58
C PRO A 6 -11.21 3.89 -60.59
N VAL A 7 -10.61 4.02 -59.39
CA VAL A 7 -9.18 4.10 -58.98
C VAL A 7 -8.20 4.95 -59.78
N VAL A 8 -7.44 5.84 -59.10
CA VAL A 8 -5.96 6.00 -59.30
C VAL A 8 -5.30 6.46 -57.99
N ALA A 9 -4.25 5.76 -57.57
CA ALA A 9 -3.33 6.18 -56.51
C ALA A 9 -2.33 7.22 -57.07
N VAL A 10 -2.18 8.35 -56.38
CA VAL A 10 -1.17 9.36 -56.73
C VAL A 10 -0.05 9.33 -55.69
N ARG A 11 1.10 8.83 -56.13
CA ARG A 11 2.39 8.93 -55.45
C ARG A 11 3.18 10.01 -56.18
N GLY A 12 3.42 11.14 -55.52
CA GLY A 12 4.44 12.15 -55.85
C GLY A 12 4.88 12.69 -54.49
N ASP A 13 6.08 12.43 -54.00
CA ASP A 13 7.39 12.82 -54.55
C ASP A 13 7.46 14.32 -54.86
N ASP A 14 7.38 15.12 -53.79
CA ASP A 14 7.80 16.52 -53.75
C ASP A 14 8.87 16.68 -52.64
N ARG A 15 10.10 16.27 -52.98
CA ARG A 15 11.39 16.78 -52.43
C ARG A 15 11.36 18.31 -52.26
N PRO A 16 12.12 18.98 -51.34
CA PRO A 16 13.60 18.84 -51.26
C PRO A 16 14.32 19.24 -49.94
N GLY A 17 15.63 18.90 -49.85
CA GLY A 17 16.68 19.71 -49.18
C GLY A 17 17.10 19.34 -47.74
N LEU A 18 18.01 18.38 -47.52
CA LEU A 18 19.48 18.54 -47.36
C LEU A 18 20.00 19.11 -46.01
N ARG A 19 20.63 18.19 -45.24
CA ARG A 19 21.94 18.26 -44.56
C ARG A 19 21.96 18.18 -43.03
N SER A 20 22.46 17.03 -42.54
CA SER A 20 23.22 16.92 -41.30
C SER A 20 24.54 17.69 -41.40
N PRO A 21 25.06 18.16 -40.26
CA PRO A 21 26.47 17.91 -39.98
C PRO A 21 26.70 17.23 -38.63
N GLN A 22 27.67 16.34 -38.71
CA GLN A 22 28.42 15.64 -37.69
C GLN A 22 29.38 16.60 -36.96
N ALA A 23 29.59 16.43 -35.65
CA ALA A 23 30.89 16.51 -34.95
C ALA A 23 30.73 16.40 -33.43
N ALA A 24 31.57 15.57 -32.81
CA ALA A 24 31.68 15.30 -31.38
C ALA A 24 32.74 16.22 -30.71
N PRO A 25 33.44 15.81 -29.63
CA PRO A 25 33.13 15.96 -28.20
C PRO A 25 34.18 16.84 -27.46
N ALA A 26 33.95 17.21 -26.18
CA ALA A 26 35.02 17.66 -25.29
C ALA A 26 34.70 17.42 -23.81
N ALA A 27 35.72 16.91 -23.11
CA ALA A 27 35.73 16.40 -21.75
C ALA A 27 36.30 17.44 -20.75
N THR A 28 36.55 16.95 -19.53
CA THR A 28 37.34 17.50 -18.40
C THR A 28 36.54 18.24 -17.33
N GLY A 29 36.65 17.91 -16.04
CA GLY A 29 37.36 16.83 -15.35
C GLY A 29 37.40 17.05 -13.82
N ARG A 30 37.80 15.98 -13.11
CA ARG A 30 38.44 15.92 -11.77
C ARG A 30 37.59 16.43 -10.59
N GLY A 31 37.47 15.78 -9.45
CA GLY A 31 38.20 14.68 -8.82
C GLY A 31 38.29 14.96 -7.30
N ALA A 32 38.14 13.91 -6.48
CA ALA A 32 38.50 13.80 -5.05
C ALA A 32 37.72 14.69 -4.04
N ALA A 33 37.62 14.41 -2.74
CA ALA A 33 37.72 13.22 -1.87
C ALA A 33 37.35 13.70 -0.45
N PHE A 34 36.88 12.78 0.40
CA PHE A 34 37.07 12.71 1.85
C PHE A 34 37.06 14.00 2.72
N GLY A 35 36.11 14.02 3.66
CA GLY A 35 36.45 14.14 5.08
C GLY A 35 36.37 15.52 5.72
N ASP A 36 35.68 15.53 6.87
CA ASP A 36 35.88 16.42 8.01
C ASP A 36 35.36 17.87 7.91
N ARG A 37 34.26 18.13 8.62
CA ARG A 37 34.28 18.94 9.86
C ARG A 37 32.87 19.21 10.37
N LYS A 38 32.68 18.83 11.64
CA LYS A 38 32.12 19.64 12.73
C LYS A 38 30.91 19.03 13.44
N ASP A 39 31.24 18.13 14.35
CA ASP A 39 30.57 17.98 15.64
C ASP A 39 30.24 19.33 16.28
N GLY A 40 28.94 19.51 16.58
CA GLY A 40 28.36 20.63 17.32
C GLY A 40 27.69 20.17 18.61
N ARG A 41 28.42 19.34 19.38
CA ARG A 41 28.41 19.17 20.84
C ARG A 41 27.21 19.72 21.65
N ARG A 42 26.42 18.75 22.14
CA ARG A 42 25.79 18.65 23.46
C ARG A 42 26.55 19.42 24.57
N GLY A 43 25.92 20.42 25.18
CA GLY A 43 26.41 21.13 26.37
C GLY A 43 25.70 20.73 27.67
N PRO A 44 26.36 20.73 28.85
CA PRO A 44 25.97 19.98 30.06
C PRO A 44 25.36 20.84 31.20
N PRO A 45 24.88 20.22 32.29
CA PRO A 45 24.27 20.92 33.42
C PRO A 45 25.29 21.34 34.50
N GLY A 46 25.12 22.52 35.09
CA GLY A 46 25.59 22.83 36.44
C GLY A 46 26.63 23.96 36.64
N ALA A 47 26.29 24.82 37.62
CA ALA A 47 27.14 25.62 38.52
C ALA A 47 27.64 27.03 38.12
N ARG A 48 27.10 28.05 38.84
CA ARG A 48 27.76 29.18 39.58
C ARG A 48 26.64 30.21 39.90
N GLY A 49 26.32 30.51 41.15
CA GLY A 49 27.03 31.44 42.05
C GLY A 49 26.20 32.74 42.12
N SER A 50 25.38 32.95 43.16
CA SER A 50 25.70 33.65 44.42
C SER A 50 25.32 35.14 44.41
N GLU A 51 24.13 35.46 44.92
CA GLU A 51 23.83 36.78 45.48
C GLU A 51 23.40 36.59 46.95
N ARG A 52 24.31 36.97 47.86
CA ARG A 52 24.03 37.43 49.23
C ARG A 52 23.11 38.65 49.13
N GLY A 53 22.19 38.95 50.04
CA GLY A 53 21.86 38.40 51.35
C GLY A 53 21.05 39.46 52.09
N ASP A 54 20.24 39.07 53.06
CA ASP A 54 19.85 39.98 54.14
C ASP A 54 19.50 39.19 55.39
N ALA A 55 20.09 39.62 56.48
CA ALA A 55 20.15 38.93 57.76
C ALA A 55 19.04 39.40 58.69
N ARG A 56 18.45 38.46 59.47
CA ARG A 56 17.97 38.73 60.83
C ARG A 56 18.23 37.52 61.75
N PRO A 57 18.81 37.72 62.95
CA PRO A 57 19.13 36.64 63.88
C PRO A 57 18.03 36.48 64.95
N GLY A 58 17.84 35.25 65.46
CA GLY A 58 17.04 34.98 66.66
C GLY A 58 17.36 33.59 67.24
N PRO A 59 17.44 33.42 68.57
CA PRO A 59 18.45 32.54 69.18
C PRO A 59 17.90 31.24 69.78
N GLY A 60 18.80 30.25 69.89
CA GLY A 60 18.84 29.29 71.00
C GLY A 60 17.84 28.12 70.96
N ARG A 61 18.36 26.89 70.83
CA ARG A 61 18.48 25.98 71.99
C ARG A 61 19.21 24.70 71.59
N ASP A 62 20.11 24.31 72.47
CA ASP A 62 21.09 23.26 72.32
C ASP A 62 20.51 21.85 72.33
N ALA A 63 21.17 20.99 71.56
CA ALA A 63 21.56 19.62 71.88
C ALA A 63 20.71 18.81 72.88
N ARG A 64 19.98 17.81 72.39
CA ARG A 64 19.99 16.47 73.02
C ARG A 64 19.43 15.37 72.11
N GLY A 65 20.28 14.36 71.87
CA GLY A 65 19.95 12.94 71.84
C GLY A 65 18.85 12.46 70.89
N GLY A 66 19.23 11.73 69.85
CA GLY A 66 18.24 11.00 69.05
C GLY A 66 18.77 10.32 67.79
N ARG A 67 20.00 9.77 67.82
CA ARG A 67 20.29 8.64 66.95
C ARG A 67 19.29 7.54 67.36
N HIS A 68 18.53 7.03 66.39
CA HIS A 68 17.68 5.81 66.39
C HIS A 68 16.21 6.01 65.97
N GLU A 69 15.95 6.62 64.81
CA GLU A 69 14.72 6.33 64.04
C GLU A 69 14.99 6.17 62.54
N ARG A 70 16.13 5.55 62.22
CA ARG A 70 16.44 5.08 60.86
C ARG A 70 16.25 3.55 60.80
N GLY A 71 15.06 3.08 61.17
CA GLY A 71 14.79 1.64 61.30
C GLY A 71 13.32 1.21 61.43
N MET A 72 12.34 2.05 61.06
CA MET A 72 10.91 1.69 61.10
C MET A 72 10.16 2.17 59.84
N ARG A 73 10.76 1.96 58.66
CA ARG A 73 10.07 2.04 57.36
C ARG A 73 10.25 0.77 56.51
N GLU A 74 10.80 -0.28 57.08
CA GLU A 74 10.64 -1.64 56.55
C GLU A 74 9.37 -2.22 57.20
N ASP A 75 8.59 -3.04 56.49
CA ASP A 75 7.33 -3.66 56.92
C ASP A 75 6.02 -2.88 56.75
N ARG A 76 5.92 -2.02 55.72
CA ARG A 76 4.67 -2.04 54.96
C ARG A 76 4.80 -3.24 54.02
N PRO A 77 3.97 -4.30 54.11
CA PRO A 77 3.97 -5.33 53.08
C PRO A 77 3.72 -4.59 51.76
N HIS A 78 4.73 -4.53 50.90
CA HIS A 78 4.53 -4.09 49.53
C HIS A 78 3.51 -5.07 48.97
N THR A 79 2.24 -4.65 48.89
CA THR A 79 1.28 -5.33 48.03
C THR A 79 1.98 -5.48 46.70
N PRO A 80 1.98 -6.67 46.07
CA PRO A 80 2.74 -6.90 44.85
C PRO A 80 2.32 -5.85 43.83
N ARG A 81 3.11 -4.77 43.71
CA ARG A 81 2.89 -3.78 42.67
C ARG A 81 3.10 -4.57 41.40
N LEU A 82 2.10 -4.59 40.53
CA LEU A 82 2.24 -5.08 39.17
C LEU A 82 3.52 -4.42 38.62
N GLY A 83 4.64 -5.14 38.64
CA GLY A 83 5.94 -4.54 38.37
C GLY A 83 6.00 -4.15 36.91
N ASP A 84 6.94 -3.27 36.52
CA ASP A 84 7.16 -2.92 35.11
C ASP A 84 7.28 -4.17 34.21
N ALA A 85 7.76 -5.30 34.75
CA ALA A 85 7.78 -6.60 34.07
C ALA A 85 6.39 -7.13 33.70
N ALA A 86 5.38 -6.98 34.57
CA ALA A 86 4.02 -7.43 34.32
C ALA A 86 3.29 -6.53 33.31
N PHE A 87 3.52 -5.22 33.33
CA PHE A 87 3.00 -4.30 32.30
C PHE A 87 3.65 -4.53 30.92
N ARG A 88 4.95 -4.87 30.89
CA ARG A 88 5.62 -5.31 29.66
C ARG A 88 5.04 -6.62 29.16
N ALA A 89 4.86 -7.62 30.04
CA ALA A 89 4.22 -8.88 29.66
C ALA A 89 2.78 -8.68 29.15
N GLN A 90 2.00 -7.76 29.74
CA GLN A 90 0.67 -7.40 29.25
C GLN A 90 0.73 -6.73 27.88
N ARG A 91 1.64 -5.78 27.68
CA ARG A 91 1.85 -5.13 26.38
C ARG A 91 2.26 -6.14 25.32
N ASP A 92 3.24 -6.99 25.62
CA ASP A 92 3.69 -8.07 24.75
C ASP A 92 2.55 -9.06 24.43
N ALA A 93 1.70 -9.38 25.42
CA ALA A 93 0.53 -10.23 25.22
C ALA A 93 -0.51 -9.56 24.32
N MET A 94 -0.76 -8.26 24.48
CA MET A 94 -1.66 -7.49 23.59
C MET A 94 -1.10 -7.41 22.17
N GLU A 95 0.20 -7.13 21.99
CA GLU A 95 0.86 -7.11 20.69
C GLU A 95 0.80 -8.48 20.01
N ARG A 96 1.03 -9.57 20.77
CA ARG A 96 0.86 -10.94 20.28
C ARG A 96 -0.58 -11.21 19.84
N ALA A 97 -1.57 -10.82 20.65
CA ALA A 97 -2.98 -11.00 20.32
C ALA A 97 -3.37 -10.22 19.06
N GLN A 98 -2.94 -8.96 18.93
CA GLN A 98 -3.15 -8.16 17.72
C GLN A 98 -2.47 -8.78 16.49
N SER A 99 -1.25 -9.29 16.65
CA SER A 99 -0.55 -9.98 15.56
C SER A 99 -1.26 -11.28 15.14
N ALA A 100 -1.84 -12.02 16.09
CA ALA A 100 -2.59 -13.24 15.83
C ALA A 100 -3.91 -12.92 15.11
N LEU A 101 -4.62 -11.87 15.53
CA LEU A 101 -5.83 -11.39 14.83
C LEU A 101 -5.52 -10.96 13.40
N ARG A 102 -4.42 -10.24 13.18
CA ARG A 102 -4.01 -9.84 11.82
C ARG A 102 -3.68 -11.05 10.93
N LYS A 103 -3.04 -12.09 11.51
CA LYS A 103 -2.77 -13.36 10.79
C LYS A 103 -4.07 -14.07 10.42
N LEU A 104 -5.00 -14.24 11.36
CA LEU A 104 -6.30 -14.86 11.11
C LEU A 104 -7.10 -14.08 10.05
N ALA A 105 -7.13 -12.75 10.14
CA ALA A 105 -7.78 -11.91 9.15
C ALA A 105 -7.17 -12.09 7.74
N SER A 106 -5.83 -12.17 7.64
CA SER A 106 -5.16 -12.42 6.35
C SER A 106 -5.44 -13.81 5.79
N GLN A 107 -5.61 -14.82 6.66
CA GLN A 107 -5.96 -16.18 6.26
C GLN A 107 -7.40 -16.26 5.74
N ALA A 108 -8.35 -15.71 6.51
CA ALA A 108 -9.75 -15.62 6.09
C ALA A 108 -9.90 -14.85 4.78
N HIS A 109 -9.13 -13.78 4.58
CA HIS A 109 -9.12 -13.04 3.32
C HIS A 109 -8.57 -13.86 2.13
N GLY A 110 -7.52 -14.67 2.37
CA GLY A 110 -6.98 -15.59 1.36
C GLY A 110 -7.97 -16.70 0.97
N GLU A 111 -8.73 -17.19 1.95
CA GLU A 111 -9.83 -18.14 1.73
C GLU A 111 -10.97 -17.52 0.94
N ALA A 112 -11.40 -16.30 1.29
CA ALA A 112 -12.43 -15.56 0.57
C ALA A 112 -12.05 -15.31 -0.90
N LEU A 113 -10.79 -14.93 -1.18
CA LEU A 113 -10.32 -14.78 -2.55
C LEU A 113 -10.37 -16.11 -3.32
N SER A 114 -10.00 -17.21 -2.67
CA SER A 114 -10.03 -18.54 -3.29
C SER A 114 -11.47 -18.99 -3.57
N GLN A 115 -12.38 -18.73 -2.64
CA GLN A 115 -13.81 -18.99 -2.79
C GLN A 115 -14.44 -18.14 -3.90
N LEU A 116 -14.08 -16.86 -4.03
CA LEU A 116 -14.56 -16.01 -5.13
C LEU A 116 -14.17 -16.57 -6.50
N LEU A 117 -12.92 -17.01 -6.65
CA LEU A 117 -12.45 -17.61 -7.90
C LEU A 117 -13.09 -18.98 -8.16
N GLY A 118 -13.32 -19.77 -7.11
CA GLY A 118 -14.08 -21.02 -7.19
C GLY A 118 -15.54 -20.80 -7.60
N ALA A 119 -16.19 -19.78 -7.06
CA ALA A 119 -17.54 -19.36 -7.46
C ALA A 119 -17.58 -18.96 -8.93
N TRP A 120 -16.54 -18.27 -9.43
CA TRP A 120 -16.43 -17.94 -10.85
C TRP A 120 -16.28 -19.18 -11.73
N GLN A 121 -15.40 -20.10 -11.34
CA GLN A 121 -15.19 -21.38 -12.04
C GLN A 121 -16.46 -22.23 -12.10
N ALA A 122 -17.18 -22.35 -10.97
CA ALA A 122 -18.42 -23.10 -10.87
C ALA A 122 -19.63 -22.35 -11.46
N ARG A 123 -19.47 -21.07 -11.79
CA ARG A 123 -20.56 -20.15 -12.17
C ARG A 123 -21.69 -20.12 -11.15
N ASP A 124 -21.34 -20.19 -9.87
CA ASP A 124 -22.30 -20.22 -8.78
C ASP A 124 -22.34 -18.86 -8.03
N PRO A 125 -23.37 -18.02 -8.26
CA PRO A 125 -23.51 -16.75 -7.59
C PRO A 125 -23.73 -16.87 -6.06
N GLN A 126 -24.19 -18.02 -5.56
CA GLN A 126 -24.42 -18.22 -4.13
C GLN A 126 -23.12 -18.43 -3.35
N GLN A 127 -22.05 -18.86 -4.02
CA GLN A 127 -20.76 -19.11 -3.40
C GLN A 127 -19.88 -17.84 -3.29
N VAL A 128 -20.35 -16.67 -3.73
CA VAL A 128 -19.59 -15.43 -3.59
C VAL A 128 -19.48 -15.03 -2.10
N PRO A 129 -18.25 -14.85 -1.55
CA PRO A 129 -18.03 -14.50 -0.15
C PRO A 129 -18.75 -13.23 0.29
N ALA A 130 -18.89 -13.04 1.60
CA ALA A 130 -19.48 -11.82 2.15
C ALA A 130 -18.59 -10.60 1.88
N ALA A 131 -19.19 -9.40 1.79
CA ALA A 131 -18.46 -8.18 1.49
C ALA A 131 -17.37 -7.88 2.54
N GLN A 132 -17.64 -8.21 3.82
CA GLN A 132 -16.71 -8.04 4.92
C GLN A 132 -15.46 -8.92 4.79
N GLU A 133 -15.59 -10.10 4.17
CA GLU A 133 -14.49 -11.05 3.96
C GLU A 133 -13.59 -10.64 2.78
N LEU A 134 -14.19 -9.96 1.80
CA LEU A 134 -13.50 -9.38 0.63
C LEU A 134 -12.71 -8.11 0.98
N GLY A 135 -12.94 -7.53 2.16
CA GLY A 135 -12.19 -6.38 2.68
C GLY A 135 -12.90 -5.03 2.53
N PRO A 136 -12.36 -3.97 3.15
CA PRO A 136 -13.04 -2.68 3.30
C PRO A 136 -13.26 -1.93 1.99
N GLN A 137 -12.50 -2.26 0.93
CA GLN A 137 -12.63 -1.65 -0.39
C GLN A 137 -13.87 -2.15 -1.16
N VAL A 138 -14.47 -3.28 -0.74
CA VAL A 138 -15.63 -3.90 -1.40
C VAL A 138 -16.88 -3.69 -0.54
N GLY A 139 -17.71 -2.74 -0.94
CA GLY A 139 -19.03 -2.54 -0.34
C GLY A 139 -20.05 -3.61 -0.75
N SER A 140 -21.17 -3.69 -0.03
CA SER A 140 -22.27 -4.61 -0.35
C SER A 140 -22.83 -4.43 -1.77
N GLY A 141 -22.91 -3.18 -2.26
CA GLY A 141 -23.35 -2.89 -3.63
C GLY A 141 -22.41 -3.46 -4.71
N VAL A 142 -21.10 -3.36 -4.50
CA VAL A 142 -20.09 -3.94 -5.41
C VAL A 142 -20.21 -5.46 -5.43
N ARG A 143 -20.32 -6.09 -4.26
CA ARG A 143 -20.56 -7.54 -4.17
C ARG A 143 -21.83 -7.94 -4.92
N SER A 144 -22.95 -7.24 -4.72
CA SER A 144 -24.20 -7.54 -5.42
C SER A 144 -24.05 -7.44 -6.94
N ALA A 145 -23.29 -6.46 -7.44
CA ALA A 145 -22.99 -6.35 -8.87
C ALA A 145 -22.14 -7.54 -9.38
N TRP A 146 -21.17 -8.02 -8.59
CA TRP A 146 -20.39 -9.22 -8.93
C TRP A 146 -21.24 -10.48 -8.97
N VAL A 147 -22.13 -10.66 -7.99
CA VAL A 147 -23.10 -11.78 -7.94
C VAL A 147 -24.02 -11.76 -9.17
N GLN A 148 -24.53 -10.59 -9.54
CA GLN A 148 -25.36 -10.43 -10.74
C GLN A 148 -24.59 -10.72 -12.04
N ALA A 149 -23.36 -10.20 -12.16
CA ALA A 149 -22.50 -10.45 -13.31
C ALA A 149 -22.19 -11.94 -13.46
N LEU A 150 -21.92 -12.63 -12.35
CA LEU A 150 -21.61 -14.05 -12.33
C LEU A 150 -22.82 -14.93 -12.72
N GLY A 151 -24.02 -14.56 -12.27
CA GLY A 151 -25.28 -15.25 -12.62
C GLY A 151 -25.82 -14.92 -14.02
N GLY A 152 -25.22 -13.94 -14.71
CA GLY A 152 -25.57 -13.60 -16.09
C GLY A 152 -25.02 -14.59 -17.12
N ALA A 153 -25.49 -14.47 -18.36
CA ALA A 153 -25.02 -15.30 -19.47
C ALA A 153 -23.51 -15.12 -19.70
N ALA A 154 -22.79 -16.23 -19.86
CA ALA A 154 -21.35 -16.23 -20.04
C ALA A 154 -20.95 -15.67 -21.40
N GLY A 155 -20.23 -14.55 -21.40
CA GLY A 155 -19.59 -13.97 -22.58
C GLY A 155 -18.10 -14.31 -22.68
N PRO A 156 -17.39 -13.82 -23.71
CA PRO A 156 -15.93 -13.85 -23.74
C PRO A 156 -15.36 -13.00 -22.60
N VAL A 157 -14.20 -13.39 -22.08
CA VAL A 157 -13.51 -12.60 -21.04
C VAL A 157 -13.04 -11.26 -21.64
N PRO A 158 -13.40 -10.11 -21.05
CA PRO A 158 -12.99 -8.81 -21.55
C PRO A 158 -11.50 -8.54 -21.25
N GLU A 159 -10.66 -8.69 -22.28
CA GLU A 159 -9.22 -8.44 -22.19
C GLU A 159 -8.87 -7.02 -21.73
N THR A 160 -9.64 -6.02 -22.17
CA THR A 160 -9.46 -4.63 -21.74
C THR A 160 -9.69 -4.45 -20.23
N ALA A 161 -10.68 -5.14 -19.66
CA ALA A 161 -10.94 -5.11 -18.21
C ALA A 161 -9.78 -5.75 -17.43
N LEU A 162 -9.24 -6.89 -17.91
CA LEU A 162 -8.04 -7.50 -17.31
C LEU A 162 -6.82 -6.57 -17.35
N LEU A 163 -6.59 -5.89 -18.47
CA LEU A 163 -5.50 -4.91 -18.58
C LEU A 163 -5.69 -3.73 -17.62
N ARG A 164 -6.92 -3.21 -17.47
CA ARG A 164 -7.25 -2.17 -16.48
C ARG A 164 -6.96 -2.65 -15.06
N LEU A 165 -7.35 -3.88 -14.72
CA LEU A 165 -7.09 -4.48 -13.41
C LEU A 165 -5.59 -4.63 -13.11
N GLU A 166 -4.80 -5.07 -14.08
CA GLU A 166 -3.34 -5.17 -13.94
C GLU A 166 -2.66 -3.82 -13.73
N MET A 167 -3.16 -2.78 -14.41
CA MET A 167 -2.69 -1.41 -14.20
C MET A 167 -3.12 -0.85 -12.85
N ALA A 168 -4.37 -1.08 -12.43
CA ALA A 168 -4.87 -0.63 -11.13
C ALA A 168 -4.14 -1.30 -9.96
N ALA A 169 -3.76 -2.57 -10.13
CA ALA A 169 -3.09 -3.38 -9.12
C ALA A 169 -1.55 -3.27 -9.15
N ASP A 170 -0.98 -2.50 -10.09
CA ASP A 170 0.46 -2.43 -10.37
C ASP A 170 1.14 -3.81 -10.47
N VAL A 171 0.49 -4.75 -11.16
CA VAL A 171 0.98 -6.13 -11.36
C VAL A 171 1.71 -6.24 -12.70
N PRO A 172 2.78 -7.05 -12.80
CA PRO A 172 3.41 -7.38 -14.07
C PRO A 172 2.42 -8.03 -15.05
N THR A 173 2.34 -7.50 -16.27
CA THR A 173 1.55 -8.11 -17.34
C THR A 173 2.33 -9.25 -17.98
N PRO A 174 1.71 -10.42 -18.24
CA PRO A 174 2.34 -11.51 -18.96
C PRO A 174 2.87 -11.07 -20.33
N ALA A 175 3.97 -11.68 -20.79
CA ALA A 175 4.66 -11.29 -22.02
C ALA A 175 3.71 -11.22 -23.24
N GLU A 176 2.79 -12.16 -23.34
CA GLU A 176 1.77 -12.28 -24.39
C GLU A 176 0.85 -11.04 -24.50
N HIS A 177 0.68 -10.28 -23.41
CA HIS A 177 -0.24 -9.14 -23.34
C HIS A 177 0.49 -7.78 -23.22
N LEU A 178 1.83 -7.75 -23.28
CA LEU A 178 2.60 -6.52 -23.12
C LEU A 178 2.30 -5.48 -24.20
N ASP A 179 2.16 -5.92 -25.45
CA ASP A 179 1.85 -5.00 -26.55
C ASP A 179 0.43 -4.45 -26.43
N ALA A 180 -0.52 -5.27 -25.99
CA ALA A 180 -1.89 -4.82 -25.69
C ALA A 180 -1.91 -3.79 -24.54
N ARG A 181 -1.10 -3.99 -23.49
CA ARG A 181 -0.95 -3.02 -22.40
C ARG A 181 -0.38 -1.69 -22.88
N ARG A 182 0.68 -1.71 -23.70
CA ARG A 182 1.28 -0.49 -24.26
C ARG A 182 0.29 0.26 -25.15
N ALA A 183 -0.42 -0.46 -26.03
CA ALA A 183 -1.44 0.13 -26.89
C ALA A 183 -2.57 0.77 -26.06
N PHE A 184 -3.03 0.10 -25.00
CA PHE A 184 -4.05 0.64 -24.10
C PHE A 184 -3.58 1.89 -23.34
N GLN A 185 -2.34 1.91 -22.86
CA GLN A 185 -1.75 3.10 -22.23
C GLN A 185 -1.74 4.30 -23.17
N LEU A 186 -1.40 4.11 -24.44
CA LEU A 186 -1.46 5.17 -25.45
C LEU A 186 -2.91 5.66 -25.67
N GLN A 187 -3.89 4.76 -25.68
CA GLN A 187 -5.31 5.13 -25.78
C GLN A 187 -5.75 6.02 -24.60
N LEU A 188 -5.33 5.69 -23.38
CA LEU A 188 -5.65 6.50 -22.19
C LEU A 188 -5.09 7.92 -22.28
N LEU A 189 -3.92 8.11 -22.91
CA LEU A 189 -3.36 9.46 -23.13
C LEU A 189 -4.24 10.31 -24.07
N THR A 190 -4.97 9.67 -24.98
CA THR A 190 -5.91 10.36 -25.88
C THR A 190 -7.28 10.63 -25.24
N ARG A 191 -7.66 9.87 -24.21
CA ARG A 191 -8.98 9.95 -23.56
C ARG A 191 -8.87 10.49 -22.13
N ARG A 192 -8.49 11.77 -22.00
CA ARG A 192 -8.24 12.43 -20.70
C ARG A 192 -9.45 12.48 -19.74
N ASN A 193 -10.67 12.26 -20.23
CA ASN A 193 -11.90 12.31 -19.43
C ASN A 193 -12.37 10.93 -18.94
N ASP A 194 -11.75 9.83 -19.39
CA ASP A 194 -12.17 8.50 -18.94
C ASP A 194 -11.70 8.24 -17.51
N PRO A 195 -12.51 7.54 -16.68
CA PRO A 195 -12.13 7.25 -15.30
C PRO A 195 -10.87 6.38 -15.27
N PRO A 196 -9.90 6.69 -14.38
CA PRO A 196 -8.66 5.94 -14.30
C PRO A 196 -8.91 4.50 -13.85
N PRO A 197 -8.04 3.54 -14.23
CA PRO A 197 -8.20 2.13 -13.84
C PRO A 197 -8.33 1.92 -12.32
N ALA A 198 -7.66 2.75 -11.52
CA ALA A 198 -7.75 2.70 -10.05
C ALA A 198 -9.13 3.06 -9.48
N GLN A 199 -10.01 3.70 -10.26
CA GLN A 199 -11.39 4.03 -9.82
C GLN A 199 -12.43 3.02 -10.32
N THR A 200 -12.15 2.33 -11.42
CA THR A 200 -13.10 1.38 -12.03
C THR A 200 -12.81 -0.08 -11.72
N TRP A 201 -11.71 -0.39 -11.02
CA TRP A 201 -11.27 -1.77 -10.81
C TRP A 201 -12.40 -2.68 -10.30
N ALA A 202 -13.24 -2.21 -9.38
CA ALA A 202 -14.36 -2.99 -8.86
C ALA A 202 -15.40 -3.35 -9.95
N GLN A 203 -15.65 -2.45 -10.89
CA GLN A 203 -16.54 -2.70 -12.04
C GLN A 203 -15.86 -3.63 -13.05
N ASP A 204 -14.56 -3.43 -13.29
CA ASP A 204 -13.75 -4.26 -14.18
C ASP A 204 -13.69 -5.72 -13.69
N VAL A 205 -13.61 -5.97 -12.38
CA VAL A 205 -13.75 -7.32 -11.80
C VAL A 205 -15.10 -7.93 -12.17
N GLY A 206 -16.19 -7.16 -12.04
CA GLY A 206 -17.54 -7.62 -12.41
C GLY A 206 -17.62 -8.01 -13.89
N GLN A 207 -17.03 -7.21 -14.79
CA GLN A 207 -16.98 -7.52 -16.22
C GLN A 207 -16.20 -8.82 -16.51
N VAL A 208 -15.10 -9.05 -15.80
CA VAL A 208 -14.33 -10.31 -15.92
C VAL A 208 -15.14 -11.50 -15.40
N LEU A 209 -15.82 -11.36 -14.25
CA LEU A 209 -16.67 -12.40 -13.68
C LEU A 209 -17.87 -12.76 -14.57
N GLN A 210 -18.36 -11.80 -15.38
CA GLN A 210 -19.37 -12.07 -16.41
C GLN A 210 -18.84 -12.93 -17.57
N GLY A 211 -17.53 -12.88 -17.82
CA GLY A 211 -16.85 -13.70 -18.82
C GLY A 211 -16.77 -15.19 -18.42
N GLY A 212 -16.62 -16.08 -19.40
CA GLY A 212 -16.36 -17.51 -19.18
C GLY A 212 -15.09 -17.73 -18.34
N PHE A 213 -15.04 -18.84 -17.61
CA PHE A 213 -13.84 -19.18 -16.84
C PHE A 213 -12.70 -19.60 -17.77
N GLU A 214 -11.57 -18.92 -17.68
CA GLU A 214 -10.36 -19.20 -18.44
C GLU A 214 -9.16 -19.27 -17.48
N PRO A 215 -8.37 -20.37 -17.45
CA PRO A 215 -7.25 -20.53 -16.51
C PRO A 215 -6.16 -19.44 -16.65
N GLY A 216 -5.99 -18.88 -17.84
CA GLY A 216 -5.11 -17.73 -18.07
C GLY A 216 -5.62 -16.46 -17.39
N ALA A 217 -6.91 -16.15 -17.60
CA ALA A 217 -7.58 -14.99 -17.03
C ALA A 217 -7.68 -15.09 -15.49
N GLU A 218 -7.94 -16.27 -14.94
CA GLU A 218 -7.99 -16.52 -13.50
C GLU A 218 -6.65 -16.20 -12.82
N ARG A 219 -5.52 -16.63 -13.39
CA ARG A 219 -4.20 -16.32 -12.84
C ARG A 219 -3.92 -14.81 -12.82
N ARG A 220 -4.31 -14.10 -13.88
CA ARG A 220 -4.18 -12.64 -14.01
C ARG A 220 -5.08 -11.91 -13.01
N LEU A 221 -6.35 -12.30 -12.95
CA LEU A 221 -7.33 -11.75 -12.01
C LEU A 221 -6.90 -11.99 -10.55
N ARG A 222 -6.46 -13.20 -10.21
CA ARG A 222 -5.96 -13.53 -8.87
C ARG A 222 -4.78 -12.65 -8.48
N ALA A 223 -3.84 -12.42 -9.38
CA ALA A 223 -2.68 -11.56 -9.11
C ALA A 223 -3.09 -10.10 -8.85
N ALA A 224 -4.04 -9.57 -9.63
CA ALA A 224 -4.59 -8.23 -9.42
C ALA A 224 -5.36 -8.10 -8.10
N LEU A 225 -6.27 -9.04 -7.81
CA LEU A 225 -7.10 -9.01 -6.60
C LEU A 225 -6.28 -9.12 -5.31
N LYS A 226 -5.17 -9.88 -5.30
CA LYS A 226 -4.25 -9.94 -4.16
C LYS A 226 -3.68 -8.57 -3.76
N ASN A 227 -3.52 -7.65 -4.71
CA ASN A 227 -3.03 -6.30 -4.46
C ASN A 227 -4.17 -5.32 -4.16
N LEU A 228 -5.30 -5.45 -4.86
CA LEU A 228 -6.44 -4.54 -4.72
C LEU A 228 -7.24 -4.78 -3.42
N LEU A 229 -7.27 -6.02 -2.93
CA LEU A 229 -8.03 -6.42 -1.75
C LEU A 229 -7.17 -6.51 -0.48
N ARG A 230 -5.98 -5.91 -0.44
CA ARG A 230 -5.12 -5.97 0.75
C ARG A 230 -5.89 -5.47 1.99
N PRO A 231 -5.87 -6.23 3.11
CA PRO A 231 -6.51 -5.84 4.36
C PRO A 231 -5.80 -4.69 5.08
#